data_AF-A0A3P6EMC8-F1
#
_entry.id   AF-A0A3P6EMC8-F1
#
_cell.length_a   1.000
_cell.length_b   1.000
_cell.length_c   1.000
_cell.angle_alpha   90.00
_cell.angle_beta   90.00
_cell.angle_gamma   90.00
#
_symmetry.space_group_name_H-M   'P 1'
#
loop_
_entity.id
_entity.type
_entity.pdbx_description
1 polymer ?
#
loop_
_entity_poly.entity_id
_entity_poly.type
_entity_poly.pdbx_seq_one_letter_code
_entity_poly.pdbx_strand_id
1 'polypeptide(L)'
;MKKLKQELAEALREEELFWRQKCREEWLKAGDRNTKFFYNYVKGRRMQNRILMLLDKLGNEHFSEGAKGHIAVEFFRDLFTSSNPFDLESLF
;
A
#
# COMPACT_ATOMS: atom_id res chain seq x y z
N MET A 1 8.76 -36.99 -8.79
CA MET A 1 9.78 -35.91 -8.71
C MET A 1 9.67 -34.85 -9.80
N LYS A 2 9.45 -35.17 -11.09
CA LYS A 2 9.39 -34.17 -12.18
C LYS A 2 8.24 -33.16 -12.03
N LYS A 3 7.05 -33.64 -11.65
CA LYS A 3 5.84 -32.82 -11.44
C LYS A 3 5.99 -31.77 -10.33
N LEU A 4 6.42 -32.18 -9.14
CA LEU A 4 6.71 -31.26 -8.02
C LEU A 4 7.72 -30.17 -8.39
N LYS A 5 8.75 -30.50 -9.18
CA LYS A 5 9.73 -29.49 -9.62
C LYS A 5 9.12 -28.48 -10.59
N GLN A 6 8.15 -28.87 -11.40
CA GLN A 6 7.43 -27.97 -12.30
C GLN A 6 6.49 -27.07 -11.52
N GLU A 7 5.69 -27.63 -10.61
CA GLU A 7 4.79 -26.86 -9.73
C GLU A 7 5.55 -25.82 -8.89
N LEU A 8 6.71 -26.21 -8.33
CA LEU A 8 7.57 -25.27 -7.60
C LEU A 8 8.09 -24.14 -8.50
N ALA A 9 8.51 -24.46 -9.73
CA ALA A 9 9.01 -23.46 -10.66
C ALA A 9 7.92 -22.47 -11.10
N GLU A 10 6.68 -22.94 -11.19
CA GLU A 10 5.51 -22.14 -11.52
C GLU A 10 5.12 -21.19 -10.37
N ALA A 11 5.02 -21.72 -9.15
CA ALA A 11 4.75 -20.91 -7.95
C ALA A 11 5.81 -19.81 -7.74
N LEU A 12 7.10 -20.12 -7.93
CA LEU A 12 8.17 -19.13 -7.83
C LEU A 12 8.06 -18.03 -8.89
N ARG A 13 7.58 -18.36 -10.10
CA ARG A 13 7.37 -17.39 -11.18
C ARG A 13 6.20 -16.46 -10.87
N GLU A 14 5.11 -16.99 -10.31
CA GLU A 14 3.96 -16.20 -9.89
C GLU A 14 4.32 -15.23 -8.75
N GLU A 15 5.08 -15.70 -7.77
CA GLU A 15 5.58 -14.87 -6.67
C GLU A 15 6.47 -13.72 -7.18
N GLU A 16 7.39 -14.00 -8.11
CA GLU A 16 8.24 -13.00 -8.74
C GLU A 16 7.41 -11.92 -9.45
N LEU A 17 6.40 -12.33 -10.22
CA LEU A 17 5.51 -11.42 -10.95
C LEU A 17 4.74 -10.50 -9.99
N PHE A 18 4.19 -11.06 -8.92
CA PHE A 18 3.46 -10.31 -7.90
C PHE A 18 4.35 -9.24 -7.24
N TRP A 19 5.56 -9.62 -6.80
CA TRP A 19 6.45 -8.68 -6.13
C TRP A 19 7.01 -7.61 -7.07
N ARG A 20 7.23 -7.93 -8.35
CA ARG A 20 7.62 -6.94 -9.37
C ARG A 20 6.54 -5.88 -9.56
N GLN A 21 5.28 -6.28 -9.74
CA GLN A 21 4.15 -5.35 -9.88
C GLN A 21 4.02 -4.45 -8.64
N LYS A 22 4.19 -5.04 -7.46
CA LYS A 22 4.05 -4.33 -6.18
C LYS A 22 5.18 -3.31 -5.93
N CYS A 23 6.39 -3.60 -6.36
CA CYS A 23 7.53 -2.68 -6.25
C CYS A 23 7.45 -1.52 -7.26
N ARG A 24 6.84 -1.71 -8.44
CA ARG A 24 6.81 -0.71 -9.53
C ARG A 24 8.22 -0.24 -9.97
N GLU A 25 9.23 -1.08 -9.82
CA GLU A 25 10.61 -0.79 -10.19
C GLU A 25 10.92 -1.35 -11.59
N GLU A 26 11.21 -0.48 -12.54
CA GLU A 26 11.43 -0.85 -13.95
C GLU A 26 12.89 -1.26 -14.26
N TRP A 27 13.84 -0.90 -13.38
CA TRP A 27 15.27 -0.99 -13.65
C TRP A 27 15.86 -2.39 -13.44
N LEU A 28 15.11 -3.32 -12.86
CA LEU A 28 15.47 -4.74 -12.78
C LEU A 28 15.26 -5.44 -14.14
N LYS A 29 15.93 -4.92 -15.17
CA LYS A 29 15.96 -5.49 -16.52
C LYS A 29 16.60 -6.89 -16.46
N ALA A 30 15.75 -7.91 -16.43
CA ALA A 30 16.02 -9.30 -16.76
C ALA A 30 17.19 -10.00 -16.02
N GLY A 31 17.24 -9.91 -14.67
CA GLY A 31 17.93 -10.94 -13.87
C GLY A 31 18.26 -10.60 -12.40
N ASP A 32 17.45 -11.08 -11.45
CA ASP A 32 17.69 -12.16 -10.45
C ASP A 32 16.45 -12.21 -9.52
N ARG A 33 16.16 -13.40 -8.97
CA ARG A 33 15.08 -13.72 -8.00
C ARG A 33 15.34 -13.08 -6.62
N ASN A 34 15.77 -11.82 -6.58
CA ASN A 34 16.10 -11.09 -5.36
C ASN A 34 14.81 -10.69 -4.61
N THR A 35 14.09 -11.70 -4.13
CA THR A 35 12.92 -11.57 -3.28
C THR A 35 13.24 -10.67 -2.10
N LYS A 36 14.42 -10.82 -1.49
CA LYS A 36 14.89 -9.96 -0.39
C LYS A 36 14.91 -8.48 -0.78
N PHE A 37 15.38 -8.13 -1.97
CA PHE A 37 15.31 -6.75 -2.46
C PHE A 37 13.86 -6.29 -2.57
N PHE A 38 12.97 -7.06 -3.21
CA PHE A 38 11.57 -6.68 -3.34
C PHE A 38 10.88 -6.51 -1.98
N TYR A 39 11.11 -7.44 -1.05
CA TYR A 39 10.59 -7.34 0.31
C TYR A 39 11.11 -6.07 1.01
N ASN A 40 12.40 -5.78 0.91
CA ASN A 40 13.01 -4.60 1.53
C ASN A 40 12.49 -3.31 0.89
N TYR A 41 12.35 -3.27 -0.43
CA TYR A 41 11.80 -2.13 -1.16
C TYR A 41 10.35 -1.86 -0.75
N VAL A 42 9.48 -2.89 -0.77
CA VAL A 42 8.09 -2.76 -0.32
C VAL A 42 8.02 -2.36 1.14
N LYS A 43 8.89 -2.91 1.99
CA LYS A 43 8.97 -2.54 3.41
C LYS A 43 9.37 -1.07 3.59
N GLY A 44 10.36 -0.60 2.84
CA GLY A 44 10.77 0.80 2.81
C GLY A 44 9.65 1.72 2.37
N ARG A 45 8.99 1.42 1.26
CA ARG A 45 7.82 2.16 0.77
C ARG A 45 6.66 2.18 1.77
N ARG A 46 6.38 1.05 2.43
CA ARG A 46 5.37 0.97 3.50
C ARG A 46 5.73 1.83 4.69
N MET A 47 7.01 1.90 5.04
CA MET A 47 7.49 2.75 6.13
C MET A 47 7.38 4.23 5.77
N GLN A 48 7.75 4.62 4.55
CA GLN A 48 7.63 5.98 4.04
C GLN A 48 6.16 6.43 3.93
N ASN A 49 5.28 5.55 3.46
CA ASN A 49 3.86 5.84 3.28
C ASN A 49 3.03 5.57 4.55
N ARG A 50 3.69 5.31 5.69
CA ARG A 50 2.99 5.05 6.94
C ARG A 50 2.38 6.36 7.44
N ILE A 51 1.05 6.40 7.51
CA ILE A 51 0.34 7.46 8.22
C ILE A 51 0.59 7.25 9.72
N LEU A 52 1.43 8.10 10.32
CA LEU A 52 1.81 7.99 11.73
C LEU A 52 0.63 8.33 12.65
N MET A 53 -0.07 9.41 12.33
CA MET A 53 -1.24 9.87 13.05
C MET A 53 -2.26 10.51 12.12
N LEU A 54 -3.48 10.66 12.60
CA LEU A 54 -4.48 11.57 12.04
C LEU A 54 -5.04 12.46 13.15
N LEU A 55 -5.50 13.64 12.76
CA LEU A 55 -6.25 14.53 13.64
C LEU A 55 -7.74 14.24 13.48
N ASP A 56 -8.46 14.19 14.61
CA ASP A 56 -9.92 14.22 14.57
C ASP A 56 -10.45 15.64 14.35
N LYS A 57 -11.77 15.78 14.19
CA LYS A 57 -12.43 17.08 13.99
C LYS A 57 -12.25 18.07 15.16
N LEU A 58 -11.91 17.56 16.34
CA LEU A 58 -11.65 18.36 17.54
C LEU A 58 -10.17 18.73 17.67
N GLY A 59 -9.32 18.32 16.71
CA GLY A 59 -7.89 18.58 16.70
C GLY A 59 -7.08 17.64 17.58
N ASN A 60 -7.65 16.52 18.07
CA ASN A 60 -6.89 15.55 18.85
C ASN A 60 -6.12 14.59 17.96
N GLU A 61 -4.93 14.21 18.42
CA GLU A 61 -4.02 13.30 17.72
C GLU A 61 -4.35 11.84 17.99
N HIS A 62 -4.51 11.05 16.92
CA HIS A 62 -4.79 9.62 17.00
C HIS A 62 -3.73 8.79 16.27
N PHE A 63 -3.09 7.88 17.00
CA PHE A 63 -1.99 7.05 16.49
C PHE A 63 -2.40 5.62 16.15
N SER A 64 -3.49 5.12 16.76
CA SER A 64 -3.94 3.74 16.57
C SER A 64 -4.55 3.54 15.17
N GLU A 65 -4.33 2.37 14.56
CA GLU A 65 -4.90 2.05 13.24
C GLU A 65 -6.43 2.09 13.25
N GLY A 66 -7.06 1.64 14.33
CA GLY A 66 -8.52 1.67 14.49
C GLY A 66 -9.08 3.09 14.51
N ALA A 67 -8.47 3.99 15.29
CA ALA A 67 -8.89 5.39 15.35
C ALA A 67 -8.65 6.11 14.02
N LYS A 68 -7.49 5.90 13.37
CA LYS A 68 -7.22 6.46 12.05
C LYS A 68 -8.25 6.00 11.00
N GLY A 69 -8.62 4.73 11.04
CA GLY A 69 -9.68 4.18 10.17
C GLY A 69 -11.04 4.85 10.42
N HIS A 70 -11.42 5.05 11.69
CA HIS A 70 -12.66 5.73 12.04
C HIS A 70 -12.70 7.18 11.54
N ILE A 71 -11.62 7.95 11.78
CA ILE A 71 -11.48 9.33 11.31
C ILE A 71 -11.60 9.41 9.79
N ALA A 72 -10.92 8.53 9.06
CA ALA A 72 -11.00 8.50 7.60
C ALA A 72 -12.43 8.24 7.11
N VAL A 73 -13.14 7.28 7.71
CA VAL A 73 -14.53 6.97 7.35
C VAL A 73 -15.44 8.17 7.62
N GLU A 74 -15.31 8.82 8.76
CA GLU A 74 -16.11 9.98 9.13
C GLU A 74 -15.85 11.15 8.18
N PHE A 75 -14.59 11.47 7.90
CA PHE A 75 -14.19 12.52 6.97
C PHE A 75 -14.78 12.31 5.57
N PHE A 76 -14.61 11.12 4.98
CA PHE A 76 -15.11 10.86 3.63
C PHE A 76 -16.63 10.75 3.59
N ARG A 77 -17.28 10.26 4.65
CA ARG A 77 -18.74 10.29 4.75
C ARG A 77 -19.24 11.72 4.63
N ASP A 78 -18.69 12.64 5.41
CA ASP A 78 -19.10 14.04 5.39
C ASP A 78 -18.80 14.69 4.04
N LEU A 79 -17.61 14.45 3.49
CA LEU A 79 -17.21 14.97 2.19
C LEU A 79 -18.21 14.60 1.09
N PHE A 80 -18.60 13.32 1.03
CA PHE A 80 -19.48 12.80 -0.03
C PHE A 80 -20.98 12.92 0.25
N THR A 81 -21.38 13.31 1.47
CA THR A 81 -22.80 13.55 1.82
C THR A 81 -23.14 15.01 2.03
N SER A 82 -22.14 15.90 2.07
CA SER A 82 -22.35 17.35 2.10
C SER A 82 -23.07 17.83 0.82
N SER A 83 -24.06 18.71 0.98
CA SER A 83 -24.88 19.25 -0.12
C SER A 83 -24.11 20.14 -1.10
N ASN A 84 -22.84 20.43 -0.81
CA ASN A 84 -21.92 21.20 -1.61
C ASN A 84 -20.50 20.67 -1.33
N PRO A 85 -20.00 19.71 -2.13
CA PRO A 85 -18.64 19.22 -1.97
C PRO A 85 -17.71 20.42 -2.16
N PHE A 86 -17.14 20.92 -1.06
CA PHE A 86 -16.23 22.04 -1.10
C PHE A 86 -15.11 21.69 -2.07
N ASP A 87 -14.91 22.60 -3.00
CA ASP A 87 -13.90 22.63 -4.05
C ASP A 87 -12.79 21.59 -3.89
N LEU A 88 -12.86 20.53 -4.71
CA LEU A 88 -11.84 19.48 -4.72
C LEU A 88 -10.46 20.02 -5.13
N GLU A 89 -10.37 21.23 -5.71
CA GLU A 89 -9.09 21.88 -5.98
C GLU A 89 -8.34 22.25 -4.70
N SER A 90 -9.00 22.49 -3.57
CA SER A 90 -8.31 22.81 -2.31
C SER A 90 -7.68 21.60 -1.62
N LEU A 91 -7.91 20.38 -2.14
CA LEU A 91 -7.40 19.12 -1.59
C LEU A 91 -6.10 18.63 -2.28
N PHE A 92 -5.71 19.24 -3.41
CA PHE A 92 -4.52 18.90 -4.20
C PHE A 92 -3.56 20.08 -4.30
#